data_AF-A0A0C2ZLA2-F1
#
_entry.id   AF-A0A0C2ZLA2-F1
#
_cell.length_a   1.000
_cell.length_b   1.000
_cell.length_c   1.000
_cell.angle_alpha   90.00
_cell.angle_beta   90.00
_cell.angle_gamma   90.00
#
_symmetry.space_group_name_H-M   'P 1'
#
loop_
_entity.id
_entity.type
_entity.pdbx_description
1 polymer ?
#
loop_
_entity_poly.entity_id
_entity_poly.type
_entity_poly.pdbx_seq_one_letter_code
_entity_poly.pdbx_strand_id
1 'polypeptide(L)'
;MGSIIYAECECGYKKDRMLIGGGMANFNRRCNFPYYCDTCNAIIVHNAFIEPAYCTCGNLLVRYDNEDLSTKNPETRICFTWGANNQKLILTHNKYLCPECKKYGLEWSASGCWD
;
A
#
# COMPACT_ATOMS: atom_id res chain seq x y z
N MET A 1 9.35 -1.50 -13.79
CA MET A 1 8.20 -2.41 -13.67
C MET A 1 7.62 -2.33 -12.29
N GLY A 2 6.37 -1.88 -12.21
CA GLY A 2 5.59 -1.94 -10.99
C GLY A 2 5.10 -3.36 -10.71
N SER A 3 4.41 -3.52 -9.58
CA SER A 3 3.83 -4.79 -9.14
C SER A 3 2.31 -4.73 -9.06
N ILE A 4 1.68 -5.83 -9.45
CA ILE A 4 0.24 -6.03 -9.27
C ILE A 4 0.04 -6.74 -7.94
N ILE A 5 -0.61 -6.07 -7.00
CA ILE A 5 -0.91 -6.62 -5.69
C ILE A 5 -2.42 -6.66 -5.41
N TYR A 6 -2.80 -7.52 -4.48
CA TYR A 6 -4.16 -7.66 -3.96
C TYR A 6 -4.11 -7.48 -2.45
N ALA A 7 -5.24 -7.07 -1.86
CA ALA A 7 -5.41 -7.08 -0.42
C ALA A 7 -6.63 -7.90 -0.05
N GLU A 8 -6.48 -8.78 0.93
CA GLU A 8 -7.57 -9.58 1.47
C GLU A 8 -7.53 -9.53 3.00
N CYS A 9 -8.69 -9.63 3.64
CA CYS A 9 -8.79 -9.70 5.09
C CYS A 9 -9.70 -10.84 5.54
N GLU A 10 -9.42 -11.40 6.72
CA GLU A 10 -10.25 -12.40 7.39
C GLU A 10 -11.72 -11.98 7.58
N CYS A 11 -12.03 -10.67 7.59
CA CYS A 11 -13.41 -10.19 7.66
C CYS A 11 -14.18 -10.27 6.34
N GLY A 12 -13.54 -10.68 5.25
CA GLY A 12 -14.12 -10.74 3.91
C GLY A 12 -13.80 -9.53 3.02
N TYR A 13 -13.11 -8.50 3.55
CA TYR A 13 -12.66 -7.37 2.73
C TYR A 13 -11.72 -7.86 1.62
N LYS A 14 -11.97 -7.39 0.40
CA LYS A 14 -11.10 -7.63 -0.76
C LYS A 14 -10.87 -6.34 -1.53
N LYS A 15 -9.63 -6.12 -1.94
CA LYS A 15 -9.24 -5.07 -2.87
C LYS A 15 -8.48 -5.70 -4.01
N ASP A 16 -9.16 -5.81 -5.14
CA ASP A 16 -8.60 -6.43 -6.33
C ASP A 16 -7.63 -5.50 -7.05
N ARG A 17 -6.57 -6.12 -7.58
CA ARG A 17 -5.69 -5.59 -8.63
C ARG A 17 -5.28 -4.12 -8.45
N MET A 18 -4.38 -3.87 -7.50
CA MET A 18 -3.71 -2.58 -7.34
C MET A 18 -2.38 -2.56 -8.07
N LEU A 19 -2.19 -1.52 -8.89
CA LEU A 19 -0.98 -1.26 -9.66
C LEU A 19 -0.04 -0.35 -8.86
N ILE A 20 0.93 -0.93 -8.17
CA ILE A 20 1.87 -0.22 -7.29
C ILE A 20 3.29 -0.17 -7.87
N GLY A 21 4.13 0.76 -7.41
CA GLY A 21 5.40 1.09 -8.03
C GLY A 21 5.26 2.07 -9.20
N GLY A 22 6.29 2.13 -10.04
CA GLY A 22 6.34 2.97 -11.24
C GLY A 22 6.63 2.18 -12.51
N GLY A 23 6.23 2.74 -13.65
CA GLY A 23 6.56 2.19 -14.96
C GLY A 23 7.94 2.60 -15.45
N MET A 24 8.52 1.89 -16.42
CA MET A 24 9.87 2.06 -16.96
C MET A 24 10.06 3.45 -17.55
N ALA A 25 8.98 4.06 -18.04
CA ALA A 25 8.98 5.43 -18.55
C ALA A 25 8.92 6.52 -17.45
N ASN A 26 8.49 6.20 -16.23
CA ASN A 26 8.19 7.21 -15.20
C ASN A 26 8.58 6.83 -13.75
N PHE A 27 9.37 5.77 -13.56
CA PHE A 27 9.74 5.19 -12.26
C PHE A 27 10.40 6.18 -11.30
N ASN A 28 11.07 7.21 -11.83
CA ASN A 28 11.72 8.27 -11.06
C ASN A 28 10.80 9.43 -10.69
N ARG A 29 9.63 9.55 -11.35
CA ARG A 29 8.66 10.64 -11.18
C ARG A 29 7.36 10.18 -10.53
N ARG A 30 7.07 8.87 -10.56
CA ARG A 30 5.85 8.29 -10.02
C ARG A 30 6.12 6.94 -9.36
N CYS A 31 5.63 6.79 -8.14
CA CYS A 31 5.53 5.51 -7.48
C CYS A 31 4.14 5.39 -6.83
N ASN A 32 3.24 4.65 -7.46
CA ASN A 32 1.95 4.34 -6.87
C ASN A 32 2.14 3.46 -5.62
N PHE A 33 1.48 3.78 -4.52
CA PHE A 33 1.58 3.03 -3.28
C PHE A 33 0.22 3.00 -2.57
N PRO A 34 -0.11 1.97 -1.78
CA PRO A 34 -1.37 1.93 -1.06
C PRO A 34 -1.31 2.80 0.21
N TYR A 35 -2.40 3.53 0.44
CA TYR A 35 -2.64 4.36 1.61
C TYR A 35 -3.98 4.01 2.23
N TYR A 36 -4.07 4.18 3.54
CA TYR A 36 -5.29 4.12 4.32
C TYR A 36 -5.92 5.52 4.42
N CYS A 37 -7.21 5.60 4.13
CA CYS A 37 -8.04 6.76 4.45
C CYS A 37 -9.01 6.38 5.57
N ASP A 38 -8.86 7.01 6.74
CA ASP A 38 -9.71 6.74 7.90
C ASP A 38 -11.17 7.15 7.66
N THR A 39 -11.40 8.35 7.10
CA THR A 39 -12.76 8.84 6.82
C THR A 39 -13.49 8.00 5.77
N CYS A 40 -12.80 7.58 4.71
CA CYS A 40 -13.41 6.78 3.64
C CYS A 40 -13.45 5.28 3.95
N ASN A 41 -12.81 4.83 5.03
CA ASN A 41 -12.62 3.41 5.33
C ASN A 41 -12.14 2.64 4.10
N ALA A 42 -11.10 3.14 3.42
CA ALA A 42 -10.69 2.60 2.13
C ALA A 42 -9.16 2.60 1.92
N ILE A 43 -8.70 1.64 1.11
CA ILE A 43 -7.35 1.65 0.53
C ILE A 43 -7.37 2.51 -0.73
N ILE A 44 -6.54 3.54 -0.76
CA ILE A 44 -6.35 4.47 -1.88
C ILE A 44 -4.94 4.29 -2.44
N VAL A 45 -4.82 4.11 -3.75
CA VAL A 45 -3.51 4.09 -4.41
C VAL A 45 -3.14 5.51 -4.81
N HIS A 46 -2.04 6.03 -4.28
CA HIS A 46 -1.57 7.40 -4.53
C HIS A 46 -0.07 7.43 -4.86
N ASN A 47 0.40 8.50 -5.51
CA ASN A 47 1.82 8.68 -5.77
C ASN A 47 2.57 9.01 -4.48
N ALA A 48 3.49 8.14 -4.07
CA ALA A 48 4.29 8.30 -2.86
C ALA A 48 5.37 9.37 -2.93
N PHE A 49 5.63 9.95 -4.10
CA PHE A 49 6.51 11.12 -4.21
C PHE A 49 5.78 12.45 -4.00
N ILE A 50 4.46 12.42 -3.78
CA ILE A 50 3.65 13.62 -3.50
C ILE A 50 3.20 13.54 -2.04
N GLU A 51 3.92 14.26 -1.19
CA GLU A 51 3.62 14.35 0.25
C GLU A 51 3.40 15.83 0.64
N PRO A 52 2.41 16.13 1.50
CA PRO A 52 1.43 15.20 2.08
C PRO A 52 0.42 14.66 1.05
N ALA A 53 0.05 13.38 1.18
CA ALA A 53 -0.98 12.77 0.35
C ALA A 53 -2.40 12.98 0.92
N TYR A 54 -3.34 13.39 0.07
CA TYR A 54 -4.74 13.62 0.46
C TYR A 54 -5.71 12.73 -0.30
N CYS A 55 -6.77 12.31 0.38
CA CYS A 55 -7.90 11.64 -0.23
C CYS A 55 -8.81 12.66 -0.93
N THR A 56 -9.65 12.21 -1.85
CA THR A 56 -10.68 13.05 -2.49
C THR A 56 -11.72 13.57 -1.50
N CYS A 57 -11.87 12.95 -0.32
CA CYS A 57 -12.69 13.48 0.77
C CYS A 57 -12.03 14.62 1.56
N GLY A 58 -10.78 14.98 1.23
CA GLY A 58 -10.01 16.02 1.91
C GLY A 58 -9.17 15.56 3.11
N ASN A 59 -9.34 14.31 3.57
CA ASN A 59 -8.57 13.79 4.70
C ASN A 59 -7.14 13.38 4.30
N LEU A 60 -6.21 13.47 5.24
CA LEU A 60 -4.84 13.01 5.07
C LEU A 60 -4.81 11.48 4.89
N LEU A 61 -4.00 11.02 3.94
CA LEU A 61 -3.76 9.61 3.70
C LEU A 61 -2.56 9.13 4.52
N VAL A 62 -2.67 7.94 5.13
CA VAL A 62 -1.56 7.30 5.86
C VAL A 62 -1.04 6.14 5.03
N ARG A 63 0.27 6.10 4.76
CA ARG A 63 0.88 5.01 3.98
C ARG A 63 0.83 3.69 4.72
N TYR A 64 0.61 2.59 3.99
CA TYR A 64 0.59 1.26 4.59
C TYR A 64 1.95 0.72 5.06
N ASP A 65 3.06 1.37 4.73
CA ASP A 65 4.37 1.07 5.32
C ASP A 65 4.64 1.84 6.63
N ASN A 66 3.65 2.61 7.11
CA ASN A 66 3.66 3.15 8.46
C ASN A 66 3.52 2.01 9.50
N GLU A 67 4.38 2.01 10.52
CA GLU A 67 4.40 0.98 11.56
C GLU A 67 3.07 0.87 12.32
N ASP A 68 2.34 1.97 12.49
CA ASP A 68 1.04 2.01 13.18
C ASP A 68 -0.08 1.31 12.38
N LEU A 69 0.14 1.00 11.11
CA LEU A 69 -0.81 0.25 10.28
C LEU A 69 -0.44 -1.22 10.11
N SER A 70 0.61 -1.70 10.78
CA SER A 70 1.07 -3.09 10.69
C SER A 70 1.27 -3.72 12.07
N THR A 71 1.22 -5.04 12.16
CA THR A 71 1.59 -5.74 13.40
C THR A 71 3.07 -5.54 13.70
N LYS A 72 3.41 -5.25 14.97
CA LYS A 72 4.76 -4.97 15.45
C LYS A 72 5.78 -6.13 15.35
N ASN A 73 5.36 -7.30 14.87
CA ASN A 73 6.25 -8.41 14.57
C ASN A 73 6.61 -8.36 13.08
N PRO A 74 7.78 -7.82 12.69
CA PRO A 74 8.15 -7.67 11.29
C PRO A 74 8.44 -9.04 10.67
N GLU A 75 7.55 -9.50 9.80
CA GLU A 75 7.82 -10.57 8.87
C GLU A 75 8.88 -10.12 7.85
N THR A 76 9.88 -10.95 7.63
CA THR A 76 11.01 -10.63 6.73
C THR A 76 10.65 -10.85 5.26
N ARG A 77 9.54 -11.52 4.97
CA ARG A 77 9.09 -11.78 3.61
C ARG A 77 8.49 -10.51 3.02
N ILE A 78 9.16 -10.00 2.00
CA ILE A 78 8.75 -8.80 1.26
C ILE A 78 7.70 -9.19 0.22
N CYS A 79 6.55 -8.52 0.25
CA CYS A 79 5.53 -8.57 -0.79
C CYS A 79 5.84 -7.58 -1.91
N PHE A 80 6.31 -6.38 -1.53
CA PHE A 80 6.71 -5.33 -2.46
C PHE A 80 7.83 -4.49 -1.87
N THR A 81 8.80 -4.09 -2.69
CA THR A 81 9.80 -3.10 -2.32
C THR A 81 10.06 -2.16 -3.48
N TRP A 82 10.23 -0.87 -3.17
CA TRP A 82 10.62 0.13 -4.14
C TRP A 82 11.60 1.12 -3.52
N GLY A 83 12.70 1.38 -4.23
CA GLY A 83 13.71 2.36 -3.81
C GLY A 83 13.80 3.47 -4.84
N ALA A 84 13.46 4.69 -4.44
CA ALA A 84 13.60 5.88 -5.29
C ALA A 84 13.66 7.15 -4.44
N ASN A 85 14.41 8.16 -4.88
CA ASN A 85 14.50 9.48 -4.23
C ASN A 85 14.85 9.40 -2.72
N ASN A 86 15.79 8.51 -2.34
CA ASN A 86 16.17 8.22 -0.94
C ASN A 86 15.03 7.69 -0.05
N GLN A 87 13.88 7.34 -0.63
CA GLN A 87 12.79 6.68 0.05
C GLN A 87 12.80 5.19 -0.31
N LYS A 88 12.59 4.36 0.71
CA LYS A 88 12.36 2.93 0.57
C LYS A 88 10.93 2.65 1.00
N LEU A 89 10.12 2.18 0.07
CA LEU A 89 8.74 1.77 0.30
C LEU A 89 8.70 0.25 0.38
N ILE A 90 8.07 -0.29 1.42
CA ILE A 90 8.06 -1.74 1.67
C ILE A 90 6.67 -2.18 2.09
N LEU A 91 6.16 -3.23 1.46
CA LEU A 91 5.08 -4.05 2.00
C LEU A 91 5.65 -5.44 2.27
N THR A 92 5.34 -6.00 3.42
CA THR A 92 5.68 -7.37 3.81
C THR A 92 4.42 -8.22 3.82
N HIS A 93 4.56 -9.50 4.17
CA HIS A 93 3.42 -10.38 4.41
C HIS A 93 2.81 -10.24 5.81
N ASN A 94 3.20 -9.20 6.57
CA ASN A 94 2.58 -8.86 7.85
C ASN A 94 1.06 -8.71 7.75
N LYS A 95 0.41 -8.74 8.92
CA LYS A 95 -0.98 -8.30 9.05
C LYS A 95 -1.04 -6.79 9.19
N TYR A 96 -1.90 -6.18 8.39
CA TYR A 96 -2.13 -4.74 8.34
C TYR A 96 -3.53 -4.39 8.82
N LEU A 97 -3.72 -3.11 9.16
CA LEU A 97 -5.02 -2.57 9.52
C LEU A 97 -5.99 -2.69 8.34
N CYS A 98 -7.04 -3.48 8.52
CA CYS A 98 -8.13 -3.57 7.59
C CYS A 98 -8.99 -2.30 7.64
N PRO A 99 -9.27 -1.66 6.50
CA PRO A 99 -10.09 -0.46 6.49
C PRO A 99 -11.55 -0.73 6.85
N GLU A 100 -12.05 -1.94 6.64
CA GLU A 100 -13.44 -2.33 6.90
C GLU A 100 -13.66 -2.74 8.36
N CYS A 101 -12.95 -3.77 8.85
CA CYS A 101 -13.18 -4.29 10.20
C CYS A 101 -12.32 -3.64 11.30
N LYS A 102 -11.38 -2.75 10.95
CA LYS A 102 -10.47 -2.04 11.87
C LYS A 102 -9.59 -2.95 12.73
N LYS A 103 -9.39 -4.19 12.30
CA LYS A 103 -8.48 -5.16 12.93
C LYS A 103 -7.25 -5.38 12.08
N TYR A 104 -6.18 -5.83 12.72
CA TYR A 104 -4.97 -6.28 12.04
C TYR A 104 -5.18 -7.68 11.48
N GLY A 105 -5.57 -7.74 10.22
CA GLY A 105 -5.83 -8.99 9.51
C GLY A 105 -5.86 -8.82 8.00
N LEU A 106 -5.49 -7.65 7.49
CA LEU A 106 -5.33 -7.40 6.07
C LEU A 106 -3.95 -7.93 5.64
N GLU A 107 -3.91 -8.74 4.59
CA GLU A 107 -2.67 -9.29 4.05
C GLU A 107 -2.52 -8.89 2.58
N TRP A 108 -1.28 -8.72 2.13
CA TRP A 108 -0.95 -8.43 0.75
C TRP A 108 -0.47 -9.68 0.02
N SER A 109 -0.89 -9.81 -1.23
CA SER A 109 -0.36 -10.82 -2.14
C SER A 109 0.06 -10.17 -3.46
N ALA A 110 1.21 -10.58 -3.99
CA ALA A 110 1.69 -10.16 -5.30
C ALA A 110 1.31 -11.22 -6.34
N SER A 111 0.77 -10.78 -7.48
CA SER A 111 0.35 -11.69 -8.58
C SER A 111 1.17 -11.51 -9.86
N GLY A 112 2.03 -10.48 -9.92
CA GLY A 112 2.82 -10.22 -11.11
C GLY A 112 3.34 -8.79 -11.16
N CYS A 113 3.82 -8.43 -12.34
CA CYS A 113 4.31 -7.09 -12.63
C CYS A 113 3.38 -6.39 -13.63
N TRP A 114 3.37 -5.07 -13.60
CA TRP A 114 2.71 -4.24 -14.60
C TRP A 114 3.68 -3.13 -14.99
N ASP A 115 3.61 -2.74 -16.27
CA ASP A 115 4.36 -1.69 -16.97
C ASP A 115 4.66 -2.17 -18.39
#